data_AF-A0A7K2QHN7-F1
#
_entry.id   AF-A0A7K2QHN7-F1
#
_cell.length_a   1.000
_cell.length_b   1.000
_cell.length_c   1.000
_cell.angle_alpha   90.00
_cell.angle_beta   90.00
_cell.angle_gamma   90.00
#
_symmetry.space_group_name_H-M   'P 1'
#
loop_
_entity.id
_entity.type
_entity.pdbx_description
1 polymer ?
#
loop_
_entity_poly.entity_id
_entity_poly.type
_entity_poly.pdbx_seq_one_letter_code
_entity_poly.pdbx_strand_id
1 'polypeptide(L)'
;MTYHLAYAPPIEPWREQAACAGRSDVFFPRHGTPTDETAAQTVCADCPVTVPCLATALVDEGKAPAYARVGVRGGHTPVERARLAGVVADEVDEPDPFAEMDRLLQLGTMTDKDVAERVGAATVTVHRRRQKLGLPPVRLRLAPEEVFAANTVAVRGGHLVYLSTAQKPAITVNGQAVLVVRFAFARGHGRQPEGQVHRVCAVQGCIAWEHLSDAVIRGKQRSARQQLQQTA
;
A
#
# COMPACT_ATOMS: atom_id res chain seq x y z
N MET A 1 -35.49 -38.87 -5.00
CA MET A 1 -34.17 -38.21 -5.10
C MET A 1 -33.12 -39.15 -4.52
N THR A 2 -32.53 -39.97 -5.36
CA THR A 2 -31.45 -40.90 -5.02
C THR A 2 -30.13 -40.14 -5.04
N TYR A 3 -29.48 -40.02 -3.88
CA TYR A 3 -28.15 -39.44 -3.77
C TYR A 3 -27.14 -40.33 -4.50
N HIS A 4 -26.39 -39.75 -5.44
CA HIS A 4 -25.22 -40.37 -6.03
C HIS A 4 -24.20 -40.67 -4.92
N LEU A 5 -23.96 -41.96 -4.68
CA LEU A 5 -22.75 -42.42 -4.01
C LEU A 5 -21.55 -41.88 -4.80
N ALA A 6 -20.79 -41.00 -4.17
CA ALA A 6 -19.53 -40.50 -4.72
C ALA A 6 -18.62 -41.70 -4.99
N TYR A 7 -18.28 -41.90 -6.27
CA TYR A 7 -17.26 -42.85 -6.67
C TYR A 7 -15.93 -42.38 -6.09
N ALA A 8 -15.52 -42.97 -4.97
CA ALA A 8 -14.14 -42.86 -4.53
C ALA A 8 -13.30 -43.68 -5.51
N PRO A 9 -12.32 -43.07 -6.22
CA PRO A 9 -11.45 -43.83 -7.10
C PRO A 9 -10.77 -44.95 -6.31
N PRO A 10 -10.55 -46.14 -6.90
CA PRO A 10 -9.90 -47.24 -6.21
C PRO A 10 -8.54 -46.76 -5.70
N ILE A 11 -8.29 -46.99 -4.40
CA ILE A 11 -6.98 -46.77 -3.81
C ILE A 11 -6.01 -47.66 -4.58
N GLU A 12 -5.00 -47.05 -5.19
CA GLU A 12 -3.98 -47.81 -5.90
C GLU A 12 -3.30 -48.79 -4.92
N PRO A 13 -3.16 -50.08 -5.27
CA PRO A 13 -2.72 -51.13 -4.32
C PRO A 13 -1.39 -50.86 -3.62
N TRP A 14 -0.51 -50.03 -4.19
CA TRP A 14 0.74 -49.64 -3.56
C TRP A 14 0.54 -48.70 -2.35
N ARG A 15 -0.54 -47.92 -2.30
CA ARG A 15 -0.78 -46.97 -1.19
C ARG A 15 -1.02 -47.69 0.14
N GLU A 16 -1.52 -48.93 0.11
CA GLU A 16 -1.72 -49.76 1.30
C GLU A 16 -0.40 -50.17 1.98
N GLN A 17 0.71 -50.14 1.25
CA GLN A 17 2.04 -50.50 1.75
C GLN A 17 2.86 -49.27 2.19
N ALA A 18 2.24 -48.08 2.23
CA ALA A 18 2.93 -46.85 2.58
C ALA A 18 3.31 -46.81 4.08
N ALA A 19 4.61 -46.74 4.38
CA ALA A 19 5.13 -46.66 5.74
C ALA A 19 4.69 -45.38 6.49
N CYS A 20 4.22 -44.35 5.77
CA CYS A 20 3.69 -43.13 6.34
C CYS A 20 2.20 -43.21 6.73
N ALA A 21 1.52 -44.34 6.51
CA ALA A 21 0.13 -44.51 6.88
C ALA A 21 -0.09 -44.20 8.38
N GLY A 22 -1.05 -43.34 8.68
CA GLY A 22 -1.35 -42.89 10.04
C GLY A 22 -0.43 -41.80 10.61
N ARG A 23 0.54 -41.28 9.83
CA ARG A 23 1.52 -40.26 10.27
C ARG A 23 1.34 -38.91 9.55
N SER A 24 0.10 -38.55 9.22
CA SER A 24 -0.21 -37.36 8.41
C SER A 24 0.27 -36.04 9.03
N ASP A 25 0.39 -35.98 10.35
CA ASP A 25 0.88 -34.84 11.12
C ASP A 25 2.35 -34.50 10.81
N VAL A 26 3.17 -35.49 10.47
CA VAL A 26 4.57 -35.29 10.06
C VAL A 26 4.64 -34.62 8.69
N PHE A 27 3.70 -34.94 7.79
CA PHE A 27 3.68 -34.42 6.42
C PHE A 27 2.86 -33.14 6.28
N PHE A 28 1.87 -32.96 7.15
CA PHE A 28 0.90 -31.85 7.18
C PHE A 28 0.63 -31.46 8.63
N PRO A 29 1.57 -30.73 9.27
CA PRO A 29 1.43 -30.33 10.66
C PRO A 29 0.28 -29.33 10.83
N ARG A 30 -0.22 -29.20 12.07
CA ARG A 30 -1.33 -28.29 12.39
C ARG A 30 -0.94 -26.85 12.07
N HIS A 31 -1.95 -26.03 11.75
CA HIS A 31 -1.75 -24.60 11.52
C HIS A 31 -1.00 -23.94 12.68
N GLY A 32 0.08 -23.21 12.35
CA GLY A 32 0.96 -22.55 13.31
C GLY A 32 2.15 -23.38 13.78
N THR A 33 2.21 -24.67 13.43
CA THR A 33 3.40 -25.52 13.65
C THR A 33 4.32 -25.43 12.43
N PRO A 34 5.63 -25.19 12.60
CA PRO A 34 6.59 -25.21 11.50
C PRO A 34 6.61 -26.57 10.78
N THR A 35 6.68 -26.56 9.45
CA THR A 35 6.91 -27.78 8.66
C THR A 35 8.34 -28.25 8.82
N ASP A 36 8.52 -29.54 9.12
CA ASP A 36 9.82 -30.21 9.12
C ASP A 36 9.87 -31.24 7.99
N GLU A 37 10.37 -30.78 6.84
CA GLU A 37 10.49 -31.63 5.65
C GLU A 37 11.51 -32.77 5.88
N THR A 38 12.51 -32.59 6.74
CA THR A 38 13.53 -33.61 7.03
C THR A 38 12.92 -34.78 7.80
N ALA A 39 12.05 -34.50 8.76
CA ALA A 39 11.31 -35.53 9.48
C ALA A 39 10.43 -36.37 8.53
N ALA A 40 9.72 -35.71 7.60
CA ALA A 40 8.90 -36.40 6.61
C ALA A 40 9.73 -37.21 5.60
N GLN A 41 10.86 -36.67 5.12
CA GLN A 41 11.79 -37.40 4.26
C GLN A 41 12.39 -38.63 4.94
N THR A 42 12.66 -38.55 6.25
CA THR A 42 13.13 -39.69 7.05
C THR A 42 12.10 -40.82 7.06
N VAL A 43 10.80 -40.51 7.19
CA VAL A 43 9.73 -41.53 7.06
C VAL A 43 9.71 -42.15 5.66
N CYS A 44 10.01 -41.38 4.62
CA CYS A 44 10.06 -41.89 3.26
C CYS A 44 11.27 -42.78 2.97
N ALA A 45 12.40 -42.60 3.66
CA ALA A 45 13.64 -43.33 3.38
C ALA A 45 13.46 -44.86 3.42
N ASP A 46 12.64 -45.36 4.35
CA ASP A 46 12.36 -46.79 4.54
C ASP A 46 11.05 -47.25 3.87
N CYS A 47 10.37 -46.37 3.13
CA CYS A 47 9.04 -46.66 2.59
C CYS A 47 9.15 -47.49 1.29
N PRO A 48 8.52 -48.67 1.20
CA PRO A 48 8.67 -49.57 0.05
C PRO A 48 8.01 -49.04 -1.24
N VAL A 49 7.24 -47.94 -1.14
CA VAL A 49 6.42 -47.41 -2.23
C VAL A 49 6.77 -45.96 -2.59
N THR A 50 8.00 -45.52 -2.31
CA THR A 50 8.50 -44.19 -2.70
C THR A 50 8.42 -43.95 -4.21
N VAL A 51 8.82 -44.93 -5.03
CA VAL A 51 8.82 -44.83 -6.50
C VAL A 51 7.42 -44.57 -7.07
N PRO A 52 6.39 -45.41 -6.83
CA PRO A 52 5.04 -45.14 -7.34
C PRO A 52 4.42 -43.87 -6.71
N CYS A 53 4.76 -43.54 -5.46
CA CYS A 53 4.33 -42.30 -4.81
C CYS A 53 4.89 -41.04 -5.50
N LEU A 54 6.19 -41.02 -5.79
CA LEU A 54 6.84 -39.92 -6.50
C LEU A 54 6.32 -39.82 -7.94
N ALA A 55 6.21 -40.94 -8.66
CA ALA A 55 5.70 -40.95 -10.02
C ALA A 55 4.29 -40.36 -10.10
N THR A 56 3.40 -40.76 -9.20
CA THR A 56 2.04 -40.20 -9.12
C THR A 56 2.08 -38.72 -8.79
N ALA A 57 2.94 -38.29 -7.87
CA ALA A 57 3.08 -36.88 -7.52
C ALA A 57 3.51 -36.01 -8.71
N LEU A 58 4.48 -36.47 -9.50
CA LEU A 58 4.94 -35.75 -10.67
C LEU A 58 3.89 -35.69 -11.78
N VAL A 59 3.08 -36.74 -11.94
CA VAL A 59 1.94 -36.76 -12.89
C VAL A 59 0.84 -35.78 -12.45
N ASP A 60 0.40 -35.86 -11.19
CA ASP A 60 -0.65 -35.01 -10.63
C ASP A 60 -0.28 -33.52 -10.72
N GLU A 61 0.97 -33.21 -10.39
CA GLU A 61 1.47 -31.84 -10.26
C GLU A 61 1.96 -31.27 -11.61
N GLY A 62 2.32 -32.11 -12.57
CA GLY A 62 2.82 -31.70 -13.88
C GLY A 62 3.94 -30.65 -13.77
N LYS A 63 3.75 -29.50 -14.45
CA LYS A 63 4.66 -28.35 -14.43
C LYS A 63 4.31 -27.30 -13.36
N ALA A 64 3.49 -27.63 -12.36
CA ALA A 64 3.17 -26.69 -11.29
C ALA A 64 4.44 -26.18 -10.60
N PRO A 65 4.51 -24.88 -10.26
CA PRO A 65 5.65 -24.31 -9.55
C PRO A 65 5.76 -24.86 -8.12
N ALA A 66 6.91 -24.69 -7.49
CA ALA A 66 7.19 -25.27 -6.17
C ALA A 66 6.19 -24.84 -5.09
N TYR A 67 5.73 -23.58 -5.08
CA TYR A 67 4.80 -23.06 -4.07
C TYR A 67 3.38 -23.64 -4.18
N ALA A 68 3.00 -24.14 -5.35
CA ALA A 68 1.69 -24.76 -5.58
C ALA A 68 1.69 -26.26 -5.18
N ARG A 69 2.86 -26.82 -4.88
CA ARG A 69 3.02 -28.20 -4.42
C ARG A 69 3.03 -28.21 -2.89
N VAL A 70 2.44 -29.24 -2.30
CA VAL A 70 2.30 -29.36 -0.85
C VAL A 70 2.96 -30.62 -0.31
N GLY A 71 3.55 -30.51 0.87
CA GLY A 71 4.14 -31.61 1.64
C GLY A 71 5.26 -32.39 0.95
N VAL A 72 5.83 -33.34 1.67
CA VAL A 72 6.79 -34.31 1.11
C VAL A 72 6.03 -35.48 0.48
N ARG A 73 6.36 -35.83 -0.77
CA ARG A 73 5.79 -37.00 -1.47
C ARG A 73 6.92 -37.81 -2.10
N GLY A 74 6.89 -39.12 -1.91
CA GLY A 74 7.92 -40.03 -2.44
C GLY A 74 9.35 -39.68 -1.99
N GLY A 75 9.51 -39.07 -0.81
CA GLY A 75 10.81 -38.62 -0.29
C GLY A 75 11.28 -37.26 -0.79
N HIS A 76 10.48 -36.54 -1.57
CA HIS A 76 10.87 -35.26 -2.16
C HIS A 76 10.05 -34.07 -1.68
N THR A 77 10.74 -32.95 -1.41
CA THR A 77 10.12 -31.66 -1.07
C THR A 77 9.40 -31.05 -2.29
N PRO A 78 8.51 -30.07 -2.11
CA PRO A 78 7.91 -29.32 -3.21
C PRO A 78 8.92 -28.78 -4.23
N VAL A 79 10.06 -28.26 -3.75
CA VAL A 79 11.14 -27.71 -4.58
C VAL A 79 11.84 -28.81 -5.37
N GLU A 80 12.17 -29.93 -4.73
CA GLU A 80 12.81 -31.06 -5.40
C GLU A 80 11.91 -31.65 -6.48
N ARG A 81 10.60 -31.80 -6.21
CA ARG A 81 9.63 -32.27 -7.20
C ARG A 81 9.47 -31.31 -8.38
N ALA A 82 9.44 -30.00 -8.14
CA ALA A 82 9.40 -29.01 -9.21
C ALA A 82 10.63 -29.13 -10.13
N ARG A 83 11.83 -29.31 -9.55
CA ARG A 83 13.07 -29.55 -10.31
C ARG A 83 13.02 -30.84 -11.11
N LEU A 84 12.56 -31.95 -10.51
CA LEU A 84 12.38 -33.23 -11.20
C LEU A 84 11.38 -33.14 -12.36
N ALA A 85 10.33 -32.32 -12.19
CA ALA A 85 9.38 -32.01 -13.25
C ALA A 85 9.95 -31.08 -14.33
N GLY A 86 11.20 -30.62 -14.21
CA GLY A 86 11.83 -29.70 -15.15
C GLY A 86 11.21 -28.30 -15.14
N VAL A 87 10.76 -27.83 -13.97
CA VAL A 87 10.52 -26.41 -13.69
C VAL A 87 11.89 -25.81 -13.34
N VAL A 88 12.38 -24.91 -14.19
CA VAL A 88 13.71 -24.30 -14.02
C VAL A 88 13.69 -23.30 -12.86
N ALA A 89 14.83 -23.19 -12.18
CA ALA A 89 15.00 -22.37 -10.98
C ALA A 89 14.73 -20.87 -11.17
N ASP A 90 14.61 -20.41 -12.42
CA ASP A 90 14.33 -19.01 -12.78
C ASP A 90 12.83 -18.64 -12.67
N GLU A 91 11.91 -19.61 -12.60
CA GLU A 91 10.46 -19.40 -12.36
C GLU A 91 10.07 -19.61 -10.88
N VAL A 92 11.04 -19.48 -9.95
CA VAL A 92 10.87 -19.80 -8.52
C VAL A 92 10.58 -18.56 -7.66
N ASP A 93 10.56 -17.37 -8.24
CA ASP A 93 10.04 -16.17 -7.58
C ASP A 93 8.64 -15.83 -8.11
N GLU A 94 7.59 -16.22 -7.38
CA GLU A 94 6.52 -15.24 -7.21
C GLU A 94 7.18 -14.09 -6.44
N PRO A 95 7.20 -12.84 -6.95
CA PRO A 95 7.83 -11.75 -6.22
C PRO A 95 7.20 -11.71 -4.83
N ASP A 96 8.02 -11.75 -3.77
CA ASP A 96 7.53 -11.57 -2.39
C ASP A 96 6.51 -10.44 -2.45
N PRO A 97 5.24 -10.69 -2.09
CA PRO A 97 4.18 -9.71 -2.26
C PRO A 97 4.47 -8.41 -1.50
N PHE A 98 5.46 -8.44 -0.61
CA PHE A 98 5.98 -7.31 0.13
C PHE A 98 7.33 -6.77 -0.36
N ALA A 99 8.03 -7.38 -1.32
CA ALA A 99 9.35 -6.91 -1.76
C ALA A 99 9.32 -5.45 -2.26
N GLU A 100 8.36 -5.11 -3.13
CA GLU A 100 8.21 -3.73 -3.61
C GLU A 100 7.77 -2.79 -2.47
N MET A 101 6.90 -3.25 -1.57
CA MET A 101 6.49 -2.47 -0.40
C MET A 101 7.67 -2.19 0.54
N ASP A 102 8.48 -3.20 0.86
CA ASP A 102 9.65 -3.10 1.71
C ASP A 102 10.70 -2.16 1.10
N ARG A 103 10.92 -2.28 -0.22
CA ARG A 103 11.79 -1.37 -0.97
C ARG A 103 11.33 0.09 -0.83
N LEU A 104 10.04 0.36 -1.07
CA LEU A 104 9.49 1.71 -0.95
C LEU A 104 9.54 2.25 0.49
N LEU A 105 9.31 1.39 1.49
CA LEU A 105 9.42 1.74 2.90
C LEU A 105 10.86 2.09 3.30
N GLN A 106 11.84 1.32 2.84
CA GLN A 106 13.27 1.51 3.11
C GLN A 106 13.84 2.78 2.46
N LEU A 107 13.34 3.15 1.27
CA LEU A 107 13.70 4.44 0.65
C LEU A 107 13.35 5.63 1.54
N GLY A 108 12.31 5.51 2.38
CA GLY A 108 11.96 6.53 3.37
C GLY A 108 11.49 7.86 2.77
N THR A 109 11.04 7.86 1.50
CA THR A 109 10.59 9.06 0.79
C THR A 109 9.06 9.22 0.76
N MET A 110 8.32 8.17 1.10
CA MET A 110 6.86 8.09 0.95
C MET A 110 6.17 7.83 2.29
N THR A 111 4.99 8.41 2.49
CA THR A 111 4.15 8.08 3.66
C THR A 111 3.51 6.70 3.50
N ASP A 112 2.98 6.13 4.58
CA ASP A 112 2.28 4.83 4.52
C ASP A 112 1.09 4.85 3.56
N LYS A 113 0.46 6.03 3.40
CA LYS A 113 -0.64 6.24 2.46
C LYS A 113 -0.13 6.17 1.01
N ASP A 114 0.94 6.88 0.69
CA ASP A 114 1.46 6.93 -0.67
C ASP A 114 2.02 5.55 -1.09
N VAL A 115 2.68 4.83 -0.17
CA VAL A 115 3.12 3.46 -0.41
C VAL A 115 1.92 2.53 -0.65
N ALA A 116 0.84 2.67 0.14
CA ALA A 116 -0.36 1.87 0.00
C ALA A 116 -1.04 2.05 -1.37
N GLU A 117 -1.20 3.29 -1.82
CA GLU A 117 -1.71 3.61 -3.16
C GLU A 117 -0.82 3.03 -4.26
N ARG A 118 0.51 3.06 -4.06
CA ARG A 118 1.48 2.58 -5.05
C ARG A 118 1.47 1.06 -5.23
N VAL A 119 1.34 0.30 -4.14
CA VAL A 119 1.43 -1.17 -4.15
C VAL A 119 0.06 -1.85 -4.16
N GLY A 120 -1.04 -1.08 -4.18
CA GLY A 120 -2.39 -1.63 -4.17
C GLY A 120 -2.76 -2.32 -2.84
N ALA A 121 -2.23 -1.85 -1.72
CA ALA A 121 -2.48 -2.42 -0.40
C ALA A 121 -3.30 -1.48 0.50
N ALA A 122 -3.89 -2.02 1.56
CA ALA A 122 -4.48 -1.18 2.61
C ALA A 122 -3.38 -0.45 3.41
N THR A 123 -3.60 0.80 3.79
CA THR A 123 -2.65 1.60 4.58
C THR A 123 -2.25 0.94 5.90
N VAL A 124 -3.18 0.21 6.54
CA VAL A 124 -2.90 -0.56 7.77
C VAL A 124 -1.90 -1.70 7.55
N THR A 125 -1.87 -2.30 6.36
CA THR A 125 -0.91 -3.35 5.99
C THR A 125 0.49 -2.78 5.89
N VAL A 126 0.63 -1.63 5.21
CA VAL A 126 1.90 -0.90 5.09
C VAL A 126 2.41 -0.47 6.46
N HIS A 127 1.54 0.07 7.31
CA HIS A 127 1.89 0.51 8.66
C HIS A 127 2.47 -0.63 9.52
N ARG A 128 1.79 -1.79 9.53
CA ARG A 128 2.27 -2.98 10.25
C ARG A 128 3.60 -3.48 9.71
N ARG A 129 3.78 -3.45 8.38
CA ARG A 129 5.06 -3.84 7.76
C ARG A 129 6.18 -2.89 8.16
N ARG A 130 5.94 -1.58 8.15
CA ARG A 130 6.90 -0.57 8.61
C ARG A 130 7.34 -0.84 10.05
N GLN A 131 6.40 -1.11 10.95
CA GLN A 131 6.69 -1.48 12.34
C GLN A 131 7.53 -2.75 12.45
N LYS A 132 7.20 -3.79 11.67
CA LYS A 132 7.96 -5.05 11.63
C LYS A 132 9.39 -4.84 11.16
N LEU A 133 9.62 -3.91 10.23
CA LEU A 133 10.95 -3.54 9.73
C LEU A 133 11.69 -2.56 10.66
N GLY A 134 11.06 -2.09 11.75
CA GLY A 134 11.66 -1.11 12.67
C GLY A 134 11.89 0.28 12.04
N LEU A 135 11.18 0.60 10.96
CA LEU A 135 11.38 1.84 10.22
C LEU A 135 10.59 3.00 10.84
N PRO A 136 11.17 4.20 10.98
CA PRO A 136 10.43 5.37 11.46
C PRO A 136 9.40 5.82 10.42
N PRO A 137 8.30 6.47 10.82
CA PRO A 137 7.37 7.07 9.88
C PRO A 137 8.04 8.24 9.14
N VAL A 138 7.82 8.30 7.82
CA VAL A 138 8.26 9.44 7.02
C VAL A 138 7.40 10.65 7.40
N ARG A 139 8.01 11.61 8.08
CA ARG A 139 7.41 12.93 8.27
C ARG A 139 7.92 13.81 7.14
N LEU A 140 7.20 13.88 6.03
CA LEU A 140 7.38 14.98 5.08
C LEU A 140 6.93 16.26 5.79
N ARG A 141 7.82 16.85 6.60
CA ARG A 141 7.67 18.24 7.05
C ARG A 141 8.20 19.12 5.93
N LEU A 142 7.46 19.15 4.82
CA LEU A 142 7.62 20.23 3.87
C LEU A 142 7.41 21.54 4.63
N ALA A 143 8.28 22.52 4.39
CA ALA A 143 8.07 23.84 4.94
C ALA A 143 6.69 24.35 4.48
N PRO A 144 5.99 25.16 5.27
CA PRO A 144 4.66 25.66 4.89
C PRO A 144 4.64 26.31 3.50
N GLU A 145 5.74 26.94 3.10
CA GLU A 145 5.96 27.55 1.79
C GLU A 145 5.97 26.51 0.66
N GLU A 146 6.61 25.37 0.89
CA GLU A 146 6.68 24.27 -0.08
C GLU A 146 5.32 23.58 -0.22
N VAL A 147 4.61 23.37 0.90
CA VAL A 147 3.23 22.86 0.88
C VAL A 147 2.32 23.81 0.10
N PHE A 148 2.44 25.11 0.37
CA PHE A 148 1.66 26.13 -0.32
C PHE A 148 1.97 26.14 -1.82
N ALA A 149 3.24 26.13 -2.21
CA ALA A 149 3.66 26.15 -3.60
C ALA A 149 3.23 24.88 -4.36
N ALA A 150 3.47 23.69 -3.79
CA ALA A 150 3.14 22.42 -4.42
C ALA A 150 1.64 22.22 -4.67
N ASN A 151 0.79 22.87 -3.88
CA ASN A 151 -0.66 22.75 -3.97
C ASN A 151 -1.32 24.00 -4.59
N THR A 152 -0.57 24.96 -5.13
CA THR A 152 -1.13 26.16 -5.75
C THR A 152 -0.94 26.14 -7.26
N VAL A 153 -2.03 26.28 -8.01
CA VAL A 153 -2.00 26.37 -9.47
C VAL A 153 -2.40 27.77 -9.94
N ALA A 154 -1.70 28.26 -10.95
CA ALA A 154 -2.10 29.47 -11.66
C ALA A 154 -3.28 29.17 -12.60
N VAL A 155 -4.26 30.07 -12.59
CA VAL A 155 -5.39 30.04 -13.54
C VAL A 155 -5.44 31.39 -14.29
N ARG A 156 -6.24 31.45 -15.36
CA ARG A 156 -6.28 32.59 -16.29
C ARG A 156 -6.51 33.92 -15.55
N GLY A 157 -5.81 34.99 -15.96
CA GLY A 157 -6.04 36.34 -15.44
C GLY A 157 -5.34 36.67 -14.12
N GLY A 158 -4.24 35.98 -13.78
CA GLY A 158 -3.47 36.25 -12.56
C GLY A 158 -4.11 35.68 -11.29
N HIS A 159 -5.06 34.75 -11.44
CA HIS A 159 -5.70 34.07 -10.31
C HIS A 159 -4.87 32.84 -9.90
N LEU A 160 -4.92 32.51 -8.61
CA LEU A 160 -4.28 31.32 -8.04
C LEU A 160 -5.33 30.49 -7.31
N VAL A 161 -5.31 29.17 -7.46
CA VAL A 161 -6.23 28.24 -6.77
C VAL A 161 -5.42 27.20 -6.01
N TYR A 162 -5.84 26.92 -4.77
CA TYR A 162 -5.25 25.86 -3.96
C TYR A 162 -5.98 24.54 -4.19
N LEU A 163 -5.25 23.49 -4.58
CA LEU A 163 -5.78 22.16 -4.86
C LEU A 163 -6.09 21.43 -3.54
N SER A 164 -7.36 21.44 -3.14
CA SER A 164 -7.82 20.71 -1.96
C SER A 164 -9.31 20.38 -2.10
N THR A 165 -9.73 19.26 -1.49
CA THR A 165 -11.14 18.89 -1.36
C THR A 165 -11.83 19.57 -0.17
N ALA A 166 -11.08 20.21 0.72
CA ALA A 166 -11.62 20.89 1.88
C ALA A 166 -12.30 22.22 1.51
N GLN A 167 -13.47 22.50 2.09
CA GLN A 167 -14.18 23.78 1.87
C GLN A 167 -13.41 25.00 2.40
N LYS A 168 -12.63 24.81 3.48
CA LYS A 168 -11.73 25.81 4.07
C LYS A 168 -10.34 25.20 4.21
N PRO A 169 -9.54 25.14 3.13
CA PRO A 169 -8.25 24.49 3.18
C PRO A 169 -7.30 25.23 4.12
N ALA A 170 -6.51 24.47 4.86
CA ALA A 170 -5.53 24.97 5.83
C ALA A 170 -4.21 24.21 5.68
N ILE A 171 -3.12 24.89 5.99
CA ILE A 171 -1.78 24.29 6.08
C ILE A 171 -1.24 24.45 7.49
N THR A 172 -0.34 23.57 7.89
CA THR A 172 0.29 23.63 9.22
C THR A 172 1.48 24.59 9.19
N VAL A 173 1.44 25.63 10.03
CA VAL A 173 2.52 26.59 10.24
C VAL A 173 2.89 26.54 11.72
N ASN A 174 4.13 26.18 12.06
CA ASN A 174 4.59 26.07 13.46
C ASN A 174 3.66 25.23 14.36
N GLY A 175 3.08 24.16 13.81
CA GLY A 175 2.15 23.28 14.52
C GLY A 175 0.70 23.78 14.60
N GLN A 176 0.41 25.00 14.10
CA GLN A 176 -0.94 25.57 14.08
C GLN A 176 -1.55 25.48 12.68
N ALA A 177 -2.84 25.15 12.59
CA ALA A 177 -3.56 25.18 11.33
C ALA A 177 -3.84 26.63 10.91
N VAL A 178 -3.34 27.05 9.75
CA VAL A 178 -3.55 28.38 9.16
C VAL A 178 -4.31 28.23 7.86
N LEU A 179 -5.45 28.93 7.73
CA LEU A 179 -6.23 28.94 6.49
C LEU A 179 -5.37 29.42 5.31
N VAL A 180 -5.44 28.71 4.18
CA VAL A 180 -4.62 29.00 2.99
C VAL A 180 -4.81 30.46 2.52
N VAL A 181 -6.04 30.98 2.54
CA VAL A 181 -6.33 32.39 2.20
C VAL A 181 -5.61 33.39 3.12
N ARG A 182 -5.45 33.07 4.41
CA ARG A 182 -4.72 33.94 5.36
C ARG A 182 -3.22 33.83 5.14
N PHE A 183 -2.72 32.63 4.86
CA PHE A 183 -1.31 32.41 4.53
C PHE A 183 -0.92 33.14 3.25
N ALA A 184 -1.73 33.04 2.19
CA ALA A 184 -1.50 33.73 0.92
C ALA A 184 -1.51 35.26 1.09
N PHE A 185 -2.49 35.79 1.85
CA PHE A 185 -2.53 37.22 2.18
C PHE A 185 -1.24 37.66 2.89
N ALA A 186 -0.84 36.93 3.93
CA ALA A 186 0.32 37.30 4.73
C ALA A 186 1.62 37.27 3.94
N ARG A 187 1.78 36.27 3.07
CA ARG A 187 2.91 36.14 2.16
C ARG A 187 2.97 37.30 1.17
N GLY A 188 1.86 37.64 0.51
CA GLY A 188 1.85 38.65 -0.55
C GLY A 188 1.91 40.09 -0.04
N HIS A 189 1.20 40.41 1.04
CA HIS A 189 1.22 41.75 1.64
C HIS A 189 2.33 41.97 2.68
N GLY A 190 3.09 40.93 3.03
CA GLY A 190 4.14 41.01 4.04
C GLY A 190 3.65 41.30 5.47
N ARG A 191 2.36 41.07 5.76
CA ARG A 191 1.75 41.31 7.08
C ARG A 191 0.58 40.38 7.36
N GLN A 192 0.29 40.11 8.63
CA GLN A 192 -0.91 39.35 9.00
C GLN A 192 -2.20 40.13 8.65
N PRO A 193 -3.28 39.45 8.22
CA PRO A 193 -4.55 40.10 7.95
C PRO A 193 -5.31 40.45 9.23
N GLU A 194 -5.88 41.65 9.25
CA GLU A 194 -6.77 42.13 10.30
C GLU A 194 -8.22 41.77 9.97
N GLY A 195 -8.86 41.01 10.86
CA GLY A 195 -10.22 40.52 10.65
C GLY A 195 -10.33 39.49 9.52
N GLN A 196 -11.47 39.50 8.82
CA GLN A 196 -11.77 38.54 7.77
C GLN A 196 -11.10 38.91 6.44
N VAL A 197 -10.49 37.91 5.80
CA VAL A 197 -9.93 38.00 4.45
C VAL A 197 -11.01 37.63 3.44
N HIS A 198 -11.27 38.54 2.50
CA HIS A 198 -12.22 38.34 1.40
C HIS A 198 -11.51 38.45 0.06
N ARG A 199 -12.00 37.68 -0.91
CA ARG A 199 -11.63 37.84 -2.32
C ARG A 199 -12.32 39.08 -2.88
N VAL A 200 -11.60 39.89 -3.67
CA VAL A 200 -12.17 41.02 -4.42
C VAL A 200 -12.41 40.69 -5.89
N CYS A 201 -12.09 39.46 -6.31
CA CYS A 201 -12.39 38.93 -7.64
C CYS A 201 -13.59 37.97 -7.63
N ALA A 202 -14.15 37.70 -8.82
CA ALA A 202 -15.25 36.76 -8.99
C ALA A 202 -14.81 35.27 -9.02
N VAL A 203 -13.51 34.98 -9.18
CA VAL A 203 -13.03 33.60 -9.25
C VAL A 203 -13.16 32.89 -7.91
N GLN A 204 -13.96 31.82 -7.90
CA GLN A 204 -14.19 30.99 -6.73
C GLN A 204 -12.88 30.33 -6.29
N GLY A 205 -12.63 30.33 -4.98
CA GLY A 205 -11.42 29.75 -4.41
C GLY A 205 -10.11 30.50 -4.72
N CYS A 206 -10.16 31.69 -5.34
CA CYS A 206 -8.95 32.46 -5.62
C CYS A 206 -8.18 32.82 -4.34
N ILE A 207 -6.88 32.54 -4.34
CA ILE A 207 -5.93 32.83 -3.26
C ILE A 207 -4.79 33.76 -3.72
N ALA A 208 -4.84 34.31 -4.94
CA ALA A 208 -3.88 35.31 -5.39
C ALA A 208 -3.91 36.52 -4.47
N TRP A 209 -2.77 36.89 -3.91
CA TRP A 209 -2.71 37.88 -2.83
C TRP A 209 -3.20 39.26 -3.27
N GLU A 210 -2.97 39.64 -4.53
CA GLU A 210 -3.48 40.87 -5.14
C GLU A 210 -5.01 40.93 -5.16
N HIS A 211 -5.66 39.76 -5.12
CA HIS A 211 -7.11 39.61 -5.10
C HIS A 211 -7.67 39.38 -3.70
N LEU A 212 -6.86 39.51 -2.65
CA LEU A 212 -7.30 39.37 -1.26
C LEU A 212 -7.34 40.73 -0.55
N SER A 213 -8.34 40.92 0.29
CA SER A 213 -8.51 42.12 1.10
C SER A 213 -8.85 41.73 2.54
N ASP A 214 -8.28 42.43 3.51
CA ASP A 214 -8.66 42.33 4.92
C ASP A 214 -9.52 43.52 5.35
N ALA A 215 -9.87 43.62 6.63
CA ALA A 215 -10.76 44.66 7.13
C ALA A 215 -10.21 46.08 6.88
N VAL A 216 -8.90 46.27 7.02
CA VAL A 216 -8.22 47.55 6.82
C VAL A 216 -8.27 47.98 5.36
N ILE A 217 -7.91 47.09 4.43
CA ILE A 217 -7.92 47.40 2.99
C ILE A 217 -9.34 47.78 2.55
N ARG A 218 -10.36 47.01 2.97
CA ARG A 218 -11.76 47.30 2.63
C ARG A 218 -12.25 48.61 3.26
N GLY A 219 -11.82 48.90 4.49
CA GLY A 219 -12.13 50.17 5.16
C GLY A 219 -11.61 51.37 4.35
N LYS A 220 -10.35 51.33 3.92
CA LYS A 220 -9.75 52.37 3.08
C LYS A 220 -10.48 52.53 1.74
N GLN A 221 -10.81 51.42 1.07
CA GLN A 221 -11.56 51.44 -0.19
C GLN A 221 -12.95 52.07 -0.04
N ARG A 222 -13.66 51.77 1.06
CA ARG A 222 -14.97 52.35 1.36
C ARG A 222 -14.88 53.87 1.58
N SER A 223 -13.93 54.32 2.39
CA SER A 223 -13.74 55.76 2.66
C SER A 223 -13.39 56.54 1.39
N ALA A 224 -12.49 56.00 0.56
CA ALA A 224 -12.12 56.61 -0.72
C ALA A 224 -13.33 56.73 -1.68
N ARG A 225 -14.15 55.67 -1.76
CA ARG A 225 -15.38 55.68 -2.57
C ARG A 225 -16.39 56.72 -2.06
N GLN A 226 -16.55 56.87 -0.75
CA GLN A 226 -17.46 57.86 -0.15
C GLN A 226 -16.98 59.29 -0.42
N GLN A 227 -15.68 59.55 -0.34
CA GLN A 227 -15.12 60.87 -0.66
C GLN A 227 -15.36 61.25 -2.13
N LEU A 228 -15.12 60.33 -3.08
CA LEU A 228 -15.39 60.58 -4.50
C LEU A 228 -16.88 60.88 -4.78
N GLN A 229 -17.80 60.26 -4.04
CA GLN A 229 -19.23 60.49 -4.17
C GLN A 229 -19.70 61.82 -3.55
N GLN A 230 -18.93 62.38 -2.62
CA GLN A 230 -19.22 63.69 -2.00
C GLN A 230 -18.66 64.87 -2.80
N THR A 231 -17.71 64.61 -3.69
CA THR A 231 -17.05 65.61 -4.55
C THR A 231 -17.59 65.64 -5.99
N ALA A 232 -18.55 64.78 -6.32
CA ALA A 232 -19.20 64.68 -7.63
C ALA A 232 -20.63 65.20 -7.55
#